data_AF-A0A5M8NYF0-F1
#
_entry.id   AF-A0A5M8NYF0-F1
#
_cell.length_a   1.000
_cell.length_b   1.000
_cell.length_c   1.000
_cell.angle_alpha   90.00
_cell.angle_beta   90.00
_cell.angle_gamma   90.00
#
_symmetry.space_group_name_H-M   'P 1'
#
loop_
_entity.id
_entity.type
_entity.pdbx_description
1 polymer ?
#
loop_
_entity_poly.entity_id
_entity_poly.type
_entity_poly.pdbx_seq_one_letter_code
_entity_poly.pdbx_strand_id
1 'polypeptide(L)'
;VNEIYGKDLSNAQIEFTAQVESAQELNGIEEVTRDVKFSGNNIIFDAKPFQPRTFEVKLKAEKILNAPKNLFVDLNYNAMAFTPDELNKTGNFDRMGNSFAAELMPDVITSNGIAFRVNNDPSVFDYIRSNGDTVLLPKGHGATKLYLLVTSSKGDRSTTFTVDGKAYAVNIPYYSGFYGQWGWKGESEGFIKEGSIAHIGNHKHSERKGNDSYNFTYLFKVCLEISKNAHMLVLPKDSGVALFAATLTNDANHDTKAAVEMRRLPTTTKKIEYITTAEPPVRNRSLW
;
A
#
# COMPACT_ATOMS: atom_id res chain seq x y z
N VAL A 1 9.04 -20.75 -9.84
CA VAL A 1 7.89 -21.09 -10.71
C VAL A 1 7.61 -22.57 -10.61
N ASN A 2 6.34 -22.99 -10.71
CA ASN A 2 5.96 -24.40 -10.76
C ASN A 2 5.03 -24.67 -11.96
N GLU A 3 5.20 -25.81 -12.60
CA GLU A 3 4.24 -26.36 -13.56
C GLU A 3 3.08 -26.98 -12.77
N ILE A 4 1.81 -26.68 -13.10
CA ILE A 4 0.66 -27.05 -12.26
C ILE A 4 -0.37 -27.95 -12.95
N TYR A 5 -0.14 -28.34 -14.20
CA TYR A 5 -1.05 -29.18 -14.99
C TYR A 5 -0.56 -30.61 -15.14
N GLY A 6 0.60 -30.96 -14.57
CA GLY A 6 1.17 -32.30 -14.63
C GLY A 6 1.67 -32.65 -16.03
N LYS A 7 2.17 -31.68 -16.79
CA LYS A 7 2.65 -31.87 -18.17
C LYS A 7 4.07 -31.34 -18.33
N ASP A 8 4.81 -31.89 -19.29
CA ASP A 8 6.06 -31.28 -19.71
C ASP A 8 5.78 -29.89 -20.29
N LEU A 9 6.62 -28.94 -19.92
CA LEU A 9 6.61 -27.57 -20.37
C LEU A 9 7.94 -27.30 -21.06
N SER A 10 7.91 -26.93 -22.33
CA SER A 10 9.13 -26.65 -23.12
C SER A 10 9.17 -25.21 -23.59
N ASN A 11 10.38 -24.62 -23.62
CA ASN A 11 10.62 -23.24 -24.01
C ASN A 11 9.74 -22.22 -23.28
N ALA A 12 9.45 -22.46 -21.99
CA ALA A 12 8.77 -21.50 -21.16
C ALA A 12 9.64 -20.26 -20.95
N GLN A 13 8.98 -19.11 -20.81
CA GLN A 13 9.64 -17.83 -20.65
C GLN A 13 9.11 -17.12 -19.42
N ILE A 14 10.01 -16.51 -18.67
CA ILE A 14 9.66 -15.48 -17.70
C ILE A 14 10.24 -14.17 -18.23
N GLU A 15 9.35 -13.22 -18.49
CA GLU A 15 9.69 -11.88 -18.95
C GLU A 15 9.82 -10.92 -17.77
N PHE A 16 10.92 -10.16 -17.75
CA PHE A 16 11.19 -9.13 -16.76
C PHE A 16 11.01 -7.73 -17.35
N THR A 17 10.87 -6.74 -16.48
CA THR A 17 10.67 -5.34 -16.87
C THR A 17 11.97 -4.63 -17.25
N ALA A 18 13.11 -5.21 -16.91
CA ALA A 18 14.44 -4.74 -17.23
C ALA A 18 15.26 -5.85 -17.90
N GLN A 19 16.35 -5.46 -18.56
CA GLN A 19 17.26 -6.40 -19.21
C GLN A 19 17.90 -7.33 -18.18
N VAL A 20 18.01 -8.62 -18.51
CA VAL A 20 18.71 -9.60 -17.68
C VAL A 20 20.22 -9.39 -17.82
N GLU A 21 20.90 -9.25 -16.69
CA GLU A 21 22.36 -9.20 -16.60
C GLU A 21 22.93 -10.62 -16.42
N SER A 22 22.32 -11.41 -15.55
CA SER A 22 22.65 -12.83 -15.34
C SER A 22 21.43 -13.61 -14.82
N ALA A 23 21.40 -14.92 -15.10
CA ALA A 23 20.38 -15.81 -14.59
C ALA A 23 20.95 -17.21 -14.28
N GLN A 24 20.62 -17.73 -13.11
CA GLN A 24 21.05 -19.05 -12.62
C GLN A 24 19.87 -19.82 -12.05
N GLU A 25 19.91 -21.14 -12.13
CA GLU A 25 18.93 -22.03 -11.51
C GLU A 25 19.43 -22.44 -10.13
N LEU A 26 18.55 -22.34 -9.14
CA LEU A 26 18.84 -22.67 -7.76
C LEU A 26 18.10 -23.94 -7.33
N ASN A 27 18.58 -24.59 -6.27
CA ASN A 27 17.84 -25.63 -5.56
C ASN A 27 16.85 -25.01 -4.53
N GLY A 28 16.21 -25.86 -3.72
CA GLY A 28 15.23 -25.43 -2.72
C GLY A 28 15.80 -24.68 -1.51
N ILE A 29 17.12 -24.63 -1.36
CA ILE A 29 17.83 -23.87 -0.31
C ILE A 29 18.71 -22.77 -0.91
N GLU A 30 18.40 -22.35 -2.14
CA GLU A 30 19.02 -21.20 -2.82
C GLU A 30 20.49 -21.40 -3.25
N GLU A 31 20.96 -22.64 -3.38
CA GLU A 31 22.29 -22.93 -3.94
C GLU A 31 22.26 -23.04 -5.46
N VAL A 32 23.26 -22.45 -6.13
CA VAL A 32 23.41 -22.48 -7.59
C VAL A 32 23.61 -23.91 -8.08
N THR A 33 22.76 -24.32 -9.01
CA THR A 33 22.83 -25.66 -9.64
C THR A 33 23.40 -25.60 -11.05
N ARG A 34 23.04 -24.57 -11.84
CA ARG A 34 23.49 -24.36 -13.22
C ARG A 34 23.12 -22.98 -13.74
N ASP A 35 23.74 -22.58 -14.84
CA ASP A 35 23.34 -21.39 -15.59
C ASP A 35 22.02 -21.59 -16.35
N VAL A 36 21.30 -20.49 -16.54
CA VAL A 36 20.02 -20.46 -17.28
C VAL A 36 20.19 -19.61 -18.53
N LYS A 37 19.59 -20.08 -19.64
CA LYS A 37 19.58 -19.30 -20.88
C LYS A 37 18.69 -18.08 -20.72
N PHE A 38 19.18 -16.93 -21.15
CA PHE A 38 18.40 -15.69 -21.19
C PHE A 38 18.70 -14.90 -22.47
N SER A 39 17.73 -14.08 -22.88
CA SER A 39 17.85 -13.20 -24.04
C SER A 39 17.07 -11.92 -23.78
N GLY A 40 17.76 -10.78 -23.81
CA GLY A 40 17.18 -9.50 -23.47
C GLY A 40 16.65 -9.48 -22.04
N ASN A 41 15.34 -9.31 -21.88
CA ASN A 41 14.61 -9.32 -20.61
C ASN A 41 13.94 -10.67 -20.28
N ASN A 42 14.25 -11.77 -21.00
CA ASN A 42 13.61 -13.06 -20.82
C ASN A 42 14.60 -14.12 -20.32
N ILE A 43 14.19 -14.93 -19.35
CA ILE A 43 14.82 -16.24 -19.09
C ILE A 43 14.02 -17.34 -19.78
N ILE A 44 14.69 -18.36 -20.30
CA ILE A 44 14.09 -19.46 -21.07
C ILE A 44 14.43 -20.78 -20.37
N PHE A 45 13.41 -21.62 -20.12
CA PHE A 45 13.58 -22.89 -19.43
C PHE A 45 12.53 -23.93 -19.84
N ASP A 46 12.83 -25.20 -19.58
CA ASP A 46 11.89 -26.30 -19.66
C ASP A 46 11.49 -26.73 -18.24
N ALA A 47 10.35 -27.39 -18.03
CA ALA A 47 9.98 -28.00 -16.75
C ALA A 47 9.24 -29.34 -16.97
N LYS A 48 9.43 -30.28 -16.04
CA LYS A 48 8.70 -31.55 -15.99
C LYS A 48 7.35 -31.39 -15.27
N PRO A 49 6.42 -32.36 -15.38
CA PRO A 49 5.18 -32.40 -14.61
C PRO A 49 5.39 -32.07 -13.13
N PHE A 50 4.68 -31.05 -12.64
CA PHE A 50 4.74 -30.61 -11.23
C PHE A 50 6.14 -30.23 -10.70
N GLN A 51 7.09 -29.94 -11.59
CA GLN A 51 8.46 -29.65 -11.19
C GLN A 51 8.59 -28.19 -10.72
N PRO A 52 8.95 -27.94 -9.44
CA PRO A 52 9.35 -26.61 -9.02
C PRO A 52 10.70 -26.24 -9.63
N ARG A 53 10.79 -24.98 -10.07
CA ARG A 53 12.00 -24.35 -10.62
C ARG A 53 12.27 -23.06 -9.86
N THR A 54 13.50 -22.87 -9.41
CA THR A 54 13.94 -21.67 -8.69
C THR A 54 15.03 -21.00 -9.50
N PHE A 55 14.97 -19.67 -9.59
CA PHE A 55 15.90 -18.89 -10.40
C PHE A 55 16.43 -17.70 -9.62
N GLU A 56 17.74 -17.51 -9.62
CA GLU A 56 18.36 -16.23 -9.32
C GLU A 56 18.44 -15.43 -10.61
N VAL A 57 17.93 -14.20 -10.60
CA VAL A 57 18.00 -13.32 -11.76
C VAL A 57 18.49 -11.96 -11.33
N LYS A 58 19.61 -11.53 -11.91
CA LYS A 58 20.13 -10.18 -11.77
C LYS A 58 19.68 -9.36 -12.96
N LEU A 59 18.98 -8.26 -12.70
CA LEU A 59 18.55 -7.31 -13.72
C LEU A 59 19.57 -6.17 -13.82
N LYS A 60 19.79 -5.67 -15.04
CA LYS A 60 20.60 -4.47 -15.24
C LYS A 60 19.96 -3.30 -14.50
N ALA A 61 20.81 -2.47 -13.89
CA ALA A 61 20.35 -1.27 -13.21
C ALA A 61 19.69 -0.32 -14.22
N GLU A 62 18.46 0.09 -13.91
CA GLU A 62 17.74 1.12 -14.65
C GLU A 62 18.02 2.51 -14.06
N LYS A 63 17.70 3.55 -14.83
CA LYS A 63 17.89 4.94 -14.41
C LYS A 63 17.09 5.23 -13.13
N ILE A 64 17.78 5.61 -12.06
CA ILE A 64 17.14 6.14 -10.85
C ILE A 64 16.58 7.53 -11.17
N LEU A 65 15.28 7.72 -10.92
CA LEU A 65 14.64 9.02 -11.08
C LEU A 65 15.04 9.95 -9.93
N ASN A 66 15.29 11.22 -10.24
CA ASN A 66 15.57 12.21 -9.22
C ASN A 66 14.32 12.47 -8.38
N ALA A 67 14.48 12.50 -7.05
CA ALA A 67 13.41 12.92 -6.16
C ALA A 67 13.02 14.38 -6.47
N PRO A 68 11.71 14.70 -6.52
CA PRO A 68 11.28 16.06 -6.78
C PRO A 68 11.55 16.94 -5.56
N LYS A 69 11.62 18.26 -5.77
CA LYS A 69 11.72 19.22 -4.66
C LYS A 69 10.41 19.20 -3.87
N ASN A 70 10.51 19.09 -2.54
CA ASN A 70 9.39 19.09 -1.62
C ASN A 70 9.32 20.41 -0.87
N LEU A 71 8.14 21.02 -0.81
CA LEU A 71 7.84 22.19 0.01
C LEU A 71 6.72 21.83 0.98
N PHE A 72 7.03 21.74 2.28
CA PHE A 72 6.05 21.42 3.31
C PHE A 72 5.07 22.58 3.51
N VAL A 73 3.79 22.25 3.74
CA VAL A 73 2.74 23.20 4.10
C VAL A 73 2.56 23.15 5.62
N ASP A 74 2.56 24.31 6.27
CA ASP A 74 2.28 24.40 7.70
C ASP A 74 0.79 24.18 7.96
N LEU A 75 0.48 23.35 8.96
CA LEU A 75 -0.88 22.95 9.32
C LEU A 75 -1.22 23.42 10.72
N ASN A 76 -2.42 23.99 10.88
CA ASN A 76 -2.98 24.32 12.18
C ASN A 76 -3.72 23.09 12.73
N TYR A 77 -2.96 22.17 13.33
CA TYR A 77 -3.52 20.95 13.92
C TYR A 77 -4.54 21.25 15.02
N ASN A 78 -5.55 20.38 15.16
CA ASN A 78 -6.68 20.60 16.06
C ASN A 78 -7.10 19.34 16.85
N ALA A 79 -6.36 18.24 16.71
CA ALA A 79 -6.62 16.97 17.39
C ALA A 79 -5.35 16.11 17.51
N MET A 80 -5.41 15.06 18.33
CA MET A 80 -4.32 14.10 18.58
C MET A 80 -4.68 12.71 18.05
N ALA A 81 -3.77 12.09 17.32
CA ALA A 81 -3.90 10.75 16.75
C ALA A 81 -2.87 9.78 17.32
N PHE A 82 -1.76 10.29 17.85
CA PHE A 82 -0.67 9.49 18.39
C PHE A 82 -0.83 9.27 19.89
N THR A 83 -0.30 8.14 20.37
CA THR A 83 -0.21 7.81 21.79
C THR A 83 1.17 7.21 22.03
N PRO A 84 1.89 7.60 23.09
CA PRO A 84 3.19 7.00 23.41
C PRO A 84 2.98 5.63 24.05
N ASP A 85 3.97 4.73 23.92
CA ASP A 85 3.87 3.34 24.40
C ASP A 85 3.56 3.27 25.90
N GLU A 86 4.13 4.15 26.72
CA GLU A 86 3.88 4.22 28.16
C GLU A 86 2.41 4.54 28.50
N LEU A 87 1.68 5.13 27.55
CA LEU A 87 0.26 5.50 27.68
C LEU A 87 -0.63 4.80 26.64
N ASN A 88 -0.21 3.64 26.11
CA ASN A 88 -0.85 2.91 24.99
C ASN A 88 -2.32 2.47 25.20
N LYS A 89 -2.93 2.82 26.32
CA LYS A 89 -4.36 2.62 26.64
C LYS A 89 -5.18 3.91 26.74
N THR A 90 -4.60 5.07 26.43
CA THR A 90 -5.24 6.38 26.64
C THR A 90 -5.73 7.04 25.35
N GLY A 91 -5.27 6.56 24.20
CA GLY A 91 -5.63 7.11 22.90
C GLY A 91 -7.06 6.80 22.45
N ASN A 92 -7.63 7.70 21.63
CA ASN A 92 -8.97 7.52 21.07
C ASN A 92 -9.16 8.19 19.68
N PHE A 93 -8.16 8.09 18.80
CA PHE A 93 -8.21 8.61 17.43
C PHE A 93 -9.47 8.16 16.67
N ASP A 94 -9.82 6.87 16.74
CA ASP A 94 -10.93 6.29 15.98
C ASP A 94 -12.30 6.39 16.67
N ARG A 95 -12.36 7.04 17.84
CA ARG A 95 -13.54 7.11 18.72
C ARG A 95 -14.03 5.75 19.22
N MET A 96 -13.20 4.71 19.11
CA MET A 96 -13.43 3.35 19.59
C MET A 96 -12.28 2.88 20.50
N GLY A 97 -11.55 3.83 21.09
CA GLY A 97 -10.47 3.59 22.03
C GLY A 97 -9.18 3.15 21.37
N ASN A 98 -8.95 3.41 20.08
CA ASN A 98 -7.67 3.07 19.43
C ASN A 98 -7.01 4.28 18.78
N SER A 99 -5.68 4.22 18.68
CA SER A 99 -4.82 5.29 18.17
C SER A 99 -3.60 4.75 17.45
N PHE A 100 -2.92 5.62 16.72
CA PHE A 100 -1.61 5.31 16.16
C PHE A 100 -0.57 5.24 17.27
N ALA A 101 0.35 4.28 17.17
CA ALA A 101 1.50 4.15 18.03
C ALA A 101 2.56 5.20 17.66
N ALA A 102 2.90 6.12 18.58
CA ALA A 102 3.81 7.24 18.31
C ALA A 102 5.23 6.76 17.95
N GLU A 103 5.69 5.67 18.57
CA GLU A 103 6.98 5.04 18.36
C GLU A 103 7.16 4.47 16.94
N LEU A 104 6.07 4.33 16.18
CA LEU A 104 6.10 3.91 14.78
C LEU A 104 6.04 5.10 13.81
N MET A 105 5.95 6.34 14.31
CA MET A 105 5.77 7.53 13.49
C MET A 105 7.08 8.33 13.36
N PRO A 106 7.72 8.36 12.18
CA PRO A 106 8.90 9.18 11.97
C PRO A 106 8.54 10.67 11.81
N ASP A 107 9.51 11.55 12.04
CA ASP A 107 9.38 13.00 11.78
C ASP A 107 9.06 13.31 10.31
N VAL A 108 9.57 12.46 9.40
CA VAL A 108 9.38 12.59 7.95
C VAL A 108 9.04 11.23 7.34
N ILE A 109 7.88 11.16 6.69
CA ILE A 109 7.48 10.02 5.86
C ILE A 109 7.86 10.31 4.41
N THR A 110 8.57 9.38 3.76
CA THR A 110 8.89 9.47 2.32
C THR A 110 8.17 8.39 1.54
N SER A 111 7.38 8.77 0.53
CA SER A 111 6.65 7.84 -0.35
C SER A 111 6.81 8.25 -1.81
N ASN A 112 7.45 7.40 -2.61
CA ASN A 112 7.79 7.64 -4.03
C ASN A 112 8.50 8.99 -4.26
N GLY A 113 9.47 9.32 -3.41
CA GLY A 113 10.22 10.59 -3.49
C GLY A 113 9.50 11.82 -2.93
N ILE A 114 8.23 11.69 -2.52
CA ILE A 114 7.50 12.76 -1.84
C ILE A 114 7.73 12.65 -0.34
N ALA A 115 8.28 13.70 0.26
CA ALA A 115 8.47 13.80 1.70
C ALA A 115 7.29 14.51 2.36
N PHE A 116 6.88 14.04 3.54
CA PHE A 116 5.85 14.63 4.38
C PHE A 116 6.43 14.86 5.77
N ARG A 117 6.47 16.12 6.22
CA ARG A 117 6.83 16.44 7.59
C ARG A 117 5.60 16.23 8.48
N VAL A 118 5.71 15.32 9.43
CA VAL A 118 4.66 14.98 10.39
C VAL A 118 5.05 15.57 11.74
N ASN A 119 4.05 16.03 12.51
CA ASN A 119 4.27 16.34 13.92
C ASN A 119 4.12 15.06 14.73
N ASN A 120 5.22 14.41 15.10
CA ASN A 120 5.19 13.15 15.83
C ASN A 120 5.34 13.31 17.36
N ASP A 121 5.31 14.54 17.88
CA ASP A 121 5.26 14.79 19.32
C ASP A 121 3.86 14.42 19.85
N PRO A 122 3.72 13.31 20.62
CA PRO A 122 2.42 12.84 21.08
C PRO A 122 1.85 13.68 22.23
N SER A 123 2.54 14.74 22.68
CA SER A 123 2.06 15.66 23.73
C SER A 123 1.24 16.83 23.19
N VAL A 124 1.15 17.00 21.87
CA VAL A 124 0.48 18.13 21.20
C VAL A 124 -0.43 17.65 20.07
N PHE A 125 -1.18 18.57 19.45
CA PHE A 125 -1.98 18.24 18.27
C PHE A 125 -1.11 17.88 17.06
N ASP A 126 -1.44 16.77 16.40
CA ASP A 126 -0.63 16.13 15.37
C ASP A 126 -1.38 15.93 14.03
N TYR A 127 -2.68 16.23 13.98
CA TYR A 127 -3.48 16.19 12.76
C TYR A 127 -4.61 17.22 12.75
N ILE A 128 -5.13 17.51 11.55
CA ILE A 128 -6.39 18.23 11.37
C ILE A 128 -7.52 17.21 11.23
N ARG A 129 -8.40 17.18 12.23
CA ARG A 129 -9.69 16.51 12.15
C ARG A 129 -10.64 17.39 11.35
N SER A 130 -10.91 16.95 10.13
CA SER A 130 -11.56 17.77 9.11
C SER A 130 -12.99 18.18 9.49
N ASN A 131 -13.31 19.45 9.39
CA ASN A 131 -14.65 20.02 9.64
C ASN A 131 -14.92 21.25 8.73
N GLY A 132 -14.40 21.24 7.51
CA GLY A 132 -14.43 22.41 6.62
C GLY A 132 -13.26 23.37 6.81
N ASP A 133 -12.18 22.92 7.47
CA ASP A 133 -11.02 23.75 7.78
C ASP A 133 -10.34 24.26 6.51
N THR A 134 -9.78 25.46 6.59
CA THR A 134 -9.00 26.08 5.51
C THR A 134 -7.51 26.03 5.85
N VAL A 135 -6.72 25.50 4.92
CA VAL A 135 -5.25 25.46 4.97
C VAL A 135 -4.73 26.43 3.91
N LEU A 136 -3.95 27.42 4.34
CA LEU A 136 -3.32 28.38 3.44
C LEU A 136 -2.06 27.76 2.81
N LEU A 137 -1.93 27.90 1.50
CA LEU A 137 -0.74 27.47 0.77
C LEU A 137 0.32 28.59 0.76
N PRO A 138 1.62 28.27 0.85
CA PRO A 138 2.69 29.26 0.77
C PRO A 138 2.59 30.13 -0.50
N LYS A 139 2.62 31.46 -0.33
CA LYS A 139 2.54 32.40 -1.47
C LYS A 139 3.72 32.18 -2.42
N GLY A 140 3.44 32.17 -3.72
CA GLY A 140 4.48 32.03 -4.75
C GLY A 140 5.14 30.63 -4.80
N HIS A 141 4.50 29.59 -4.25
CA HIS A 141 5.05 28.23 -4.22
C HIS A 141 5.38 27.65 -5.61
N GLY A 142 4.66 28.04 -6.66
CA GLY A 142 4.96 27.67 -8.05
C GLY A 142 4.81 26.17 -8.37
N ALA A 143 4.23 25.40 -7.46
CA ALA A 143 4.07 23.96 -7.54
C ALA A 143 2.78 23.57 -8.28
N THR A 144 2.83 22.52 -9.08
CA THR A 144 1.65 22.00 -9.83
C THR A 144 0.89 20.90 -9.09
N LYS A 145 1.42 20.40 -7.97
CA LYS A 145 0.81 19.30 -7.21
C LYS A 145 0.83 19.59 -5.72
N LEU A 146 -0.28 19.26 -5.06
CA LEU A 146 -0.42 19.20 -3.61
C LEU A 146 -0.66 17.75 -3.20
N TYR A 147 0.31 17.17 -2.51
CA TYR A 147 0.16 15.87 -1.91
C TYR A 147 -0.34 16.00 -0.47
N LEU A 148 -1.29 15.17 -0.10
CA LEU A 148 -1.86 15.08 1.23
C LEU A 148 -1.52 13.72 1.85
N LEU A 149 -1.13 13.75 3.12
CA LEU A 149 -1.00 12.55 3.96
C LEU A 149 -2.24 12.45 4.84
N VAL A 150 -3.12 11.51 4.49
CA VAL A 150 -4.47 11.42 5.04
C VAL A 150 -4.84 9.99 5.42
N THR A 151 -5.84 9.86 6.29
CA THR A 151 -6.49 8.58 6.55
C THR A 151 -7.92 8.81 7.01
N SER A 152 -8.74 7.75 7.02
CA SER A 152 -10.05 7.78 7.66
C SER A 152 -10.00 7.12 9.04
N SER A 153 -10.55 7.79 10.05
CA SER A 153 -10.65 7.27 11.41
C SER A 153 -11.79 6.28 11.62
N LYS A 154 -12.72 6.14 10.65
CA LYS A 154 -13.79 5.15 10.70
C LYS A 154 -14.33 4.83 9.31
N GLY A 155 -14.15 3.57 8.87
CA GLY A 155 -14.59 3.09 7.55
C GLY A 155 -13.87 3.80 6.40
N ASP A 156 -13.97 3.26 5.19
CA ASP A 156 -13.49 3.97 4.00
C ASP A 156 -14.42 5.16 3.72
N ARG A 157 -13.88 6.28 3.23
CA ARG A 157 -14.63 7.53 3.05
C ARG A 157 -14.43 8.12 1.66
N SER A 158 -15.52 8.27 0.93
CA SER A 158 -15.57 9.11 -0.26
C SER A 158 -15.87 10.55 0.15
N THR A 159 -14.98 11.47 -0.20
CA THR A 159 -15.06 12.87 0.23
C THR A 159 -14.55 13.82 -0.85
N THR A 160 -14.68 15.13 -0.64
CA THR A 160 -14.23 16.16 -1.58
C THR A 160 -13.38 17.21 -0.88
N PHE A 161 -12.15 17.37 -1.35
CA PHE A 161 -11.34 18.55 -1.05
C PHE A 161 -11.62 19.63 -2.08
N THR A 162 -11.42 20.90 -1.72
CA THR A 162 -11.40 21.97 -2.73
C THR A 162 -10.10 22.75 -2.66
N VAL A 163 -9.56 23.12 -3.82
CA VAL A 163 -8.43 24.05 -3.92
C VAL A 163 -8.88 25.25 -4.72
N ASP A 164 -8.92 26.41 -4.09
CA ASP A 164 -9.48 27.65 -4.66
C ASP A 164 -10.85 27.44 -5.34
N GLY A 165 -11.73 26.65 -4.70
CA GLY A 165 -13.07 26.32 -5.20
C GLY A 165 -13.15 25.19 -6.24
N LYS A 166 -12.03 24.73 -6.81
CA LYS A 166 -12.02 23.52 -7.66
C LYS A 166 -12.15 22.27 -6.78
N ALA A 167 -13.15 21.44 -7.05
CA ALA A 167 -13.40 20.21 -6.31
C ALA A 167 -12.51 19.03 -6.76
N TYR A 168 -12.09 18.21 -5.80
CA TYR A 168 -11.36 16.97 -5.98
C TYR A 168 -12.01 15.87 -5.16
N ALA A 169 -12.77 14.99 -5.83
CA ALA A 169 -13.36 13.82 -5.22
C ALA A 169 -12.28 12.75 -5.00
N VAL A 170 -12.19 12.23 -3.77
CA VAL A 170 -11.18 11.23 -3.39
C VAL A 170 -11.78 10.18 -2.46
N ASN A 171 -11.28 8.95 -2.56
CA ASN A 171 -11.55 7.90 -1.58
C ASN A 171 -10.38 7.83 -0.59
N ILE A 172 -10.69 7.89 0.69
CA ILE A 172 -9.71 7.80 1.78
C ILE A 172 -10.00 6.53 2.58
N PRO A 173 -9.13 5.52 2.52
CA PRO A 173 -9.38 4.28 3.23
C PRO A 173 -9.26 4.43 4.75
N TYR A 174 -9.94 3.55 5.48
CA TYR A 174 -9.83 3.40 6.92
C TYR A 174 -8.40 3.07 7.33
N TYR A 175 -7.93 3.71 8.40
CA TYR A 175 -6.54 3.66 8.88
C TYR A 175 -6.07 2.30 9.38
N SER A 176 -6.96 1.32 9.57
CA SER A 176 -6.59 0.01 10.10
C SER A 176 -7.36 -1.12 9.39
N GLY A 177 -7.21 -2.36 9.87
CA GLY A 177 -7.76 -3.56 9.26
C GLY A 177 -6.91 -4.08 8.09
N PHE A 178 -7.50 -4.93 7.26
CA PHE A 178 -6.80 -5.46 6.08
C PHE A 178 -6.71 -4.39 4.99
N TYR A 179 -5.49 -4.14 4.50
CA TYR A 179 -5.31 -3.39 3.27
C TYR A 179 -5.79 -4.19 2.06
N GLY A 180 -5.62 -5.50 2.08
CA GLY A 180 -6.27 -6.41 1.15
C GLY A 180 -6.36 -7.81 1.73
N GLN A 181 -7.25 -8.61 1.16
CA GLN A 181 -7.46 -10.01 1.53
C GLN A 181 -7.81 -10.85 0.32
N TRP A 182 -7.51 -12.14 0.41
CA TRP A 182 -7.99 -13.12 -0.56
C TRP A 182 -9.47 -13.42 -0.33
N GLY A 183 -10.20 -13.56 -1.43
CA GLY A 183 -11.58 -14.01 -1.40
C GLY A 183 -11.62 -15.51 -1.29
N TRP A 184 -12.45 -16.02 -0.38
CA TRP A 184 -12.73 -17.44 -0.28
C TRP A 184 -14.21 -17.69 -0.55
N LYS A 185 -14.49 -18.54 -1.53
CA LYS A 185 -15.85 -18.75 -2.05
C LYS A 185 -16.79 -19.21 -0.93
N GLY A 186 -17.79 -18.39 -0.63
CA GLY A 186 -18.78 -18.64 0.43
C GLY A 186 -18.43 -18.03 1.78
N GLU A 187 -17.21 -17.52 1.96
CA GLU A 187 -16.67 -17.08 3.26
C GLU A 187 -16.23 -15.60 3.23
N SER A 188 -15.54 -15.16 2.18
CA SER A 188 -15.06 -13.78 2.06
C SER A 188 -14.94 -13.32 0.61
N GLU A 189 -15.10 -12.02 0.40
CA GLU A 189 -14.74 -11.38 -0.86
C GLU A 189 -13.27 -10.97 -0.86
N GLY A 190 -12.61 -11.15 -2.00
CA GLY A 190 -11.24 -10.70 -2.18
C GLY A 190 -11.25 -9.21 -2.52
N PHE A 191 -10.43 -8.43 -1.82
CA PHE A 191 -10.33 -7.01 -2.08
C PHE A 191 -8.92 -6.49 -1.80
N ILE A 192 -8.62 -5.33 -2.38
CA ILE A 192 -7.51 -4.45 -1.98
C ILE A 192 -8.12 -3.05 -1.89
N LYS A 193 -7.79 -2.30 -0.84
CA LYS A 193 -8.25 -0.94 -0.63
C LYS A 193 -7.74 -0.05 -1.75
N GLU A 194 -8.63 0.80 -2.26
CA GLU A 194 -8.29 1.83 -3.22
C GLU A 194 -7.64 3.02 -2.48
N GLY A 195 -6.31 3.01 -2.39
CA GLY A 195 -5.51 4.08 -1.80
C GLY A 195 -4.00 3.84 -1.91
N SER A 196 -3.20 4.90 -2.08
CA SER A 196 -1.74 4.76 -2.13
C SER A 196 -1.17 4.83 -0.72
N ILE A 197 -0.64 3.72 -0.19
CA ILE A 197 0.00 3.72 1.13
C ILE A 197 1.26 4.61 1.11
N ALA A 198 1.36 5.48 2.12
CA ALA A 198 2.55 6.29 2.38
C ALA A 198 3.36 5.75 3.55
N HIS A 199 2.70 5.20 4.58
CA HIS A 199 3.33 4.67 5.78
C HIS A 199 2.52 3.53 6.38
N ILE A 200 3.22 2.60 7.03
CA ILE A 200 2.64 1.42 7.68
C ILE A 200 3.19 1.32 9.10
N GLY A 201 2.28 1.25 10.08
CA GLY A 201 2.60 0.81 11.43
C GLY A 201 2.22 -0.66 11.62
N ASN A 202 3.07 -1.46 12.27
CA ASN A 202 2.84 -2.88 12.51
C ASN A 202 1.85 -3.18 13.65
N HIS A 203 1.45 -2.17 14.42
CA HIS A 203 0.43 -2.27 15.45
C HIS A 203 -0.29 -0.92 15.65
N LYS A 204 -1.34 -0.96 16.45
CA LYS A 204 -2.05 0.21 16.98
C LYS A 204 -2.09 0.13 18.51
N HIS A 205 -2.29 1.28 19.15
CA HIS A 205 -2.62 1.34 20.57
C HIS A 205 -4.11 1.19 20.76
N SER A 206 -4.51 0.52 21.84
CA SER A 206 -5.89 0.19 22.16
C SER A 206 -6.14 0.34 23.66
N GLU A 207 -7.20 1.03 24.06
CA GLU A 207 -7.65 1.18 25.45
C GLU A 207 -7.76 -0.18 26.17
N ARG A 208 -8.12 -1.23 25.43
CA ARG A 208 -8.39 -2.56 25.97
C ARG A 208 -7.13 -3.41 26.05
N LYS A 209 -6.27 -3.33 25.04
CA LYS A 209 -5.13 -4.26 24.87
C LYS A 209 -3.76 -3.62 25.11
N GLY A 210 -3.66 -2.30 25.17
CA GLY A 210 -2.39 -1.59 25.01
C GLY A 210 -1.90 -1.75 23.58
N ASN A 211 -0.74 -2.37 23.40
CA ASN A 211 -0.24 -2.76 22.08
C ASN A 211 -1.08 -3.87 21.45
N ASP A 212 -1.88 -3.53 20.45
CA ASP A 212 -2.64 -4.49 19.65
C ASP A 212 -1.80 -4.92 18.43
N SER A 213 -0.79 -5.75 18.70
CA SER A 213 0.15 -6.26 17.69
C SER A 213 -0.54 -6.89 16.49
N TYR A 214 0.06 -6.75 15.30
CA TYR A 214 -0.46 -7.25 14.02
C TYR A 214 -1.81 -6.64 13.59
N ASN A 215 -2.29 -5.61 14.28
CA ASN A 215 -3.36 -4.74 13.79
C ASN A 215 -2.71 -3.50 13.19
N PHE A 216 -2.39 -3.60 11.91
CA PHE A 216 -1.66 -2.59 11.18
C PHE A 216 -2.40 -1.25 11.13
N THR A 217 -1.62 -0.18 11.03
CA THR A 217 -2.11 1.18 10.79
C THR A 217 -1.53 1.74 9.50
N TYR A 218 -2.29 2.59 8.82
CA TYR A 218 -1.96 3.12 7.50
C TYR A 218 -2.21 4.62 7.41
N LEU A 219 -1.24 5.31 6.81
CA LEU A 219 -1.42 6.64 6.26
C LEU A 219 -1.35 6.56 4.74
N PHE A 220 -2.25 7.27 4.07
CA PHE A 220 -2.39 7.25 2.62
C PHE A 220 -1.94 8.58 2.01
N LYS A 221 -1.34 8.49 0.83
CA LYS A 221 -0.97 9.62 -0.02
C LYS A 221 -2.08 9.88 -1.03
N VAL A 222 -2.55 11.12 -1.08
CA VAL A 222 -3.47 11.63 -2.11
C VAL A 222 -2.75 12.73 -2.89
N CYS A 223 -2.90 12.75 -4.22
CA CYS A 223 -2.36 13.80 -5.08
C CYS A 223 -3.49 14.67 -5.63
N LEU A 224 -3.37 15.98 -5.49
CA LEU A 224 -4.24 16.96 -6.12
C LEU A 224 -3.44 17.76 -7.14
N GLU A 225 -3.89 17.79 -8.40
CA GLU A 225 -3.30 18.64 -9.44
C GLU A 225 -3.86 20.06 -9.36
N ILE A 226 -3.01 20.99 -8.94
CA ILE A 226 -3.38 22.37 -8.58
C ILE A 226 -2.77 23.39 -9.55
N SER A 227 -3.29 24.62 -9.53
CA SER A 227 -2.64 25.77 -10.17
C SER A 227 -1.34 26.13 -9.46
N LYS A 228 -0.34 26.63 -10.19
CA LYS A 228 0.93 27.15 -9.63
C LYS A 228 0.74 28.34 -8.70
N ASN A 229 -0.41 29.00 -8.80
CA ASN A 229 -0.81 30.15 -7.99
C ASN A 229 -1.87 29.77 -6.97
N ALA A 230 -2.04 28.48 -6.64
CA ALA A 230 -3.08 28.06 -5.71
C ALA A 230 -2.88 28.71 -4.33
N HIS A 231 -3.97 29.09 -3.67
CA HIS A 231 -3.90 29.88 -2.44
C HIS A 231 -4.39 29.13 -1.21
N MET A 232 -5.44 28.31 -1.35
CA MET A 232 -6.00 27.61 -0.21
C MET A 232 -6.52 26.22 -0.58
N LEU A 233 -6.35 25.30 0.36
CA LEU A 233 -7.03 24.02 0.42
C LEU A 233 -8.14 24.13 1.46
N VAL A 234 -9.36 23.72 1.10
CA VAL A 234 -10.46 23.55 2.05
C VAL A 234 -10.73 22.06 2.20
N LEU A 235 -10.65 21.59 3.44
CA LEU A 235 -10.89 20.20 3.81
C LEU A 235 -12.41 19.92 3.83
N PRO A 236 -12.84 18.66 3.66
CA PRO A 236 -14.26 18.33 3.73
C PRO A 236 -14.86 18.58 5.12
N LYS A 237 -16.17 18.82 5.18
CA LYS A 237 -16.91 18.82 6.45
C LYS A 237 -17.20 17.40 6.93
N ASP A 238 -16.13 16.66 7.23
CA ASP A 238 -16.20 15.25 7.64
C ASP A 238 -15.15 14.92 8.71
N SER A 239 -15.57 14.86 9.97
CA SER A 239 -14.68 14.60 11.12
C SER A 239 -14.06 13.20 11.17
N GLY A 240 -14.40 12.33 10.23
CA GLY A 240 -13.71 11.06 10.04
C GLY A 240 -12.48 11.15 9.13
N VAL A 241 -12.26 12.28 8.44
CA VAL A 241 -11.07 12.53 7.63
C VAL A 241 -10.00 13.19 8.48
N ALA A 242 -8.81 12.60 8.51
CA ALA A 242 -7.65 13.10 9.24
C ALA A 242 -6.55 13.50 8.26
N LEU A 243 -6.07 14.75 8.33
CA LEU A 243 -4.94 15.26 7.57
C LEU A 243 -3.72 15.44 8.48
N PHE A 244 -2.67 14.68 8.22
CA PHE A 244 -1.43 14.68 9.02
C PHE A 244 -0.36 15.62 8.46
N ALA A 245 -0.26 15.72 7.13
CA ALA A 245 0.75 16.54 6.47
C ALA A 245 0.31 16.89 5.05
N ALA A 246 0.88 17.97 4.51
CA ALA A 246 0.69 18.36 3.13
C ALA A 246 2.01 18.87 2.52
N THR A 247 2.26 18.51 1.27
CA THR A 247 3.51 18.81 0.56
C THR A 247 3.23 19.30 -0.85
N LEU A 248 3.78 20.45 -1.20
CA LEU A 248 3.76 21.02 -2.55
C LEU A 248 5.00 20.60 -3.33
N THR A 249 4.80 20.23 -4.60
CA THR A 249 5.90 19.79 -5.46
C THR A 249 5.60 19.92 -6.95
N ASN A 250 6.67 20.00 -7.76
CA ASN A 250 6.63 19.81 -9.21
C ASN A 250 7.05 18.38 -9.54
N ASP A 251 6.33 17.41 -9.00
CA ASP A 251 6.64 16.00 -9.18
C ASP A 251 6.38 15.57 -10.63
N ALA A 252 7.49 15.36 -11.35
CA ALA A 252 7.55 14.89 -12.71
C ALA A 252 7.42 13.35 -12.81
N ASN A 253 7.48 12.64 -11.67
CA ASN A 253 7.42 11.19 -11.60
C ASN A 253 6.05 10.69 -11.08
N HIS A 254 5.04 11.57 -10.95
CA HIS A 254 3.75 11.24 -10.37
C HIS A 254 2.99 10.14 -11.12
N ASP A 255 3.16 10.10 -12.44
CA ASP A 255 2.50 9.17 -13.36
C ASP A 255 3.23 7.83 -13.47
N THR A 256 4.31 7.62 -12.71
CA THR A 256 4.95 6.31 -12.59
C THR A 256 3.98 5.29 -12.03
N LYS A 257 3.98 4.10 -12.64
CA LYS A 257 3.10 2.99 -12.27
C LYS A 257 3.92 1.72 -12.19
N ALA A 258 3.46 0.77 -11.38
CA ALA A 258 4.02 -0.58 -11.40
C ALA A 258 3.91 -1.14 -12.82
N ALA A 259 5.01 -1.67 -13.34
CA ALA A 259 5.05 -2.23 -14.69
C ALA A 259 4.12 -3.44 -14.84
N VAL A 260 3.93 -4.19 -13.76
CA VAL A 260 2.89 -5.21 -13.63
C VAL A 260 2.06 -4.88 -12.41
N GLU A 261 0.76 -4.77 -12.63
CA GLU A 261 -0.21 -4.60 -11.56
C GLU A 261 -0.25 -5.89 -10.72
N MET A 262 0.08 -5.81 -9.43
CA MET A 262 0.06 -6.97 -8.52
C MET A 262 -1.34 -7.62 -8.45
N ARG A 263 -2.40 -6.86 -8.78
CA ARG A 263 -3.80 -7.34 -8.91
C ARG A 263 -4.06 -8.22 -10.14
N ARG A 264 -3.17 -8.26 -11.14
CA ARG A 264 -3.45 -8.94 -12.42
C ARG A 264 -3.27 -10.46 -12.28
N LEU A 265 -4.27 -11.11 -11.69
CA LEU A 265 -4.53 -12.52 -11.96
C LEU A 265 -4.77 -12.68 -13.47
N PRO A 266 -4.35 -13.78 -14.11
CA PRO A 266 -4.70 -14.03 -15.51
C PRO A 266 -6.22 -13.92 -15.67
N THR A 267 -6.68 -13.00 -16.52
CA THR A 267 -8.12 -12.84 -16.84
C THR A 267 -8.70 -14.07 -17.52
N THR A 268 -7.82 -14.99 -17.93
CA THR A 268 -8.15 -16.26 -18.56
C THR A 268 -7.41 -17.37 -17.81
N THR A 269 -7.86 -17.72 -16.62
CA THR A 269 -7.54 -19.04 -16.05
C THR A 269 -8.40 -20.07 -16.79
N LYS A 270 -7.76 -21.10 -17.35
CA LYS A 270 -8.48 -22.21 -17.97
C LYS A 270 -9.46 -22.77 -16.93
N LYS A 271 -10.73 -22.89 -17.28
CA LYS A 271 -11.76 -23.45 -16.40
C LYS A 271 -11.31 -24.86 -15.99
N ILE A 272 -10.93 -25.03 -14.72
CA ILE A 272 -10.63 -26.34 -14.17
C ILE A 272 -11.97 -26.98 -13.87
N GLU A 273 -12.38 -27.93 -14.70
CA GLU A 273 -13.51 -28.79 -14.38
C GLU A 273 -13.04 -29.80 -13.35
N TYR A 274 -13.41 -29.58 -12.09
CA TYR A 274 -13.23 -30.57 -11.05
C TYR A 274 -14.19 -31.73 -11.36
N ILE A 275 -13.63 -32.90 -11.67
CA ILE A 275 -14.41 -34.13 -11.72
C ILE A 275 -14.73 -34.46 -10.26
N THR A 276 -15.93 -34.12 -9.81
CA THR A 276 -16.48 -34.66 -8.57
C THR A 276 -16.81 -36.13 -8.81
N THR A 277 -15.83 -37.02 -8.72
CA THR A 277 -16.14 -38.43 -8.45
C THR A 277 -16.69 -38.48 -7.04
N ALA A 278 -17.94 -38.93 -6.88
CA ALA A 278 -18.51 -39.17 -5.56
C ALA A 278 -17.53 -39.98 -4.72
N GLU A 279 -17.17 -39.46 -3.54
CA GLU A 279 -16.40 -40.25 -2.59
C GLU A 279 -17.16 -41.54 -2.31
N PRO A 280 -16.52 -42.73 -2.43
CA PRO A 280 -17.17 -43.96 -2.02
C PRO A 280 -17.54 -43.82 -0.53
N PRO A 281 -18.74 -44.27 -0.13
CA PRO A 281 -19.22 -44.07 1.23
C PRO A 281 -18.22 -44.64 2.22
N VAL A 282 -17.79 -43.78 3.16
CA VAL A 282 -16.95 -44.16 4.29
C VAL A 282 -17.63 -45.32 5.01
N ARG A 283 -17.03 -46.52 4.97
CA ARG A 283 -17.48 -47.64 5.81
C ARG A 283 -17.22 -47.24 7.25
N ASN A 284 -18.30 -46.98 7.99
CA ASN A 284 -18.29 -46.87 9.44
C ASN A 284 -17.61 -48.12 10.02
N ARG A 285 -16.39 -47.99 10.52
CA ARG A 285 -15.78 -49.01 11.38
C ARG A 285 -16.23 -48.76 12.81
N SER A 286 -17.46 -49.16 13.11
CA SER A 286 -17.87 -49.48 14.47
C SER A 286 -17.52 -50.93 14.76
N LEU A 287 -16.92 -51.17 15.95
CA LEU A 287 -16.58 -52.46 16.58
C LEU A 287 -15.27 -53.08 16.08
N TRP A 288 -14.17 -52.85 16.81
CA TRP A 288 -13.57 -53.78 17.81
C TRP A 288 -12.80 -52.96 18.83
#